data_AF-A0A2E7B4Z0-F1
#
_entry.id   AF-A0A2E7B4Z0-F1
#
_cell.length_a   1.000
_cell.length_b   1.000
_cell.length_c   1.000
_cell.angle_alpha   90.00
_cell.angle_beta   90.00
_cell.angle_gamma   90.00
#
_symmetry.space_group_name_H-M   'P 1'
#
loop_
_entity.id
_entity.type
_entity.pdbx_description
1 polymer ?
#
loop_
_entity_poly.entity_id
_entity_poly.type
_entity_poly.pdbx_seq_one_letter_code
_entity_poly.pdbx_strand_id
1 'polypeptide(L)'
;MMRVFFLSVFVVFTTPVAAAMPGCAAGQEEKGCMMQTIWEATAGFPADKRDRLKTLFLNTLALSGDKALLAEWEGRLGGEAAPQPHYPDYVRERAEAELQEADWNRFLQRAQAGLPPFNIGRPELMAAGARLAPDAVTRRRVTDAMFALAGPAQPAARPLENFERGDFGHVLSELAMETCDLAMFDRAVQLTVEPDGLRYAFWRARITGDAAALAARVRAGASQPQDTRHVREALEGYGAILQRGYCPA
;
A
#
# COMPACT_ATOMS: atom_id res chain seq x y z
N MET A 1 -77.45 -10.90 10.67
CA MET A 1 -76.49 -11.28 9.60
C MET A 1 -75.47 -10.15 9.46
N MET A 2 -74.23 -10.34 9.88
CA MET A 2 -73.13 -9.41 9.56
C MET A 2 -71.81 -10.20 9.59
N ARG A 3 -71.24 -10.46 8.41
CA ARG A 3 -69.93 -11.10 8.22
C ARG A 3 -68.87 -9.99 8.18
N VAL A 4 -67.94 -10.00 9.14
CA VAL A 4 -66.74 -9.15 9.11
C VAL A 4 -65.63 -9.98 8.50
N PHE A 5 -65.15 -9.56 7.33
CA PHE A 5 -63.97 -10.12 6.66
C PHE A 5 -62.71 -9.49 7.25
N PHE A 6 -61.84 -10.31 7.85
CA PHE A 6 -60.46 -9.93 8.19
C PHE A 6 -59.61 -10.06 6.92
N LEU A 7 -59.15 -8.92 6.38
CA LEU A 7 -58.12 -8.86 5.34
C LEU A 7 -56.75 -8.77 6.02
N SER A 8 -56.02 -9.88 6.04
CA SER A 8 -54.61 -9.92 6.45
C SER A 8 -53.75 -9.31 5.35
N VAL A 9 -53.26 -8.08 5.58
CA VAL A 9 -52.28 -7.42 4.73
C VAL A 9 -50.90 -8.00 5.05
N PHE A 10 -50.37 -8.84 4.15
CA PHE A 10 -48.97 -9.25 4.18
C PHE A 10 -48.11 -8.12 3.60
N VAL A 11 -47.41 -7.39 4.48
CA VAL A 11 -46.36 -6.46 4.07
C VAL A 11 -45.12 -7.28 3.70
N VAL A 12 -44.88 -7.44 2.40
CA VAL A 12 -43.63 -8.00 1.89
C VAL A 12 -42.55 -6.93 2.03
N PHE A 13 -41.72 -7.05 3.07
CA PHE A 13 -40.49 -6.27 3.18
C PHE A 13 -39.50 -6.78 2.14
N THR A 14 -39.42 -6.10 0.99
CA THR A 14 -38.31 -6.27 0.05
C THR A 14 -37.08 -5.60 0.65
N THR A 15 -36.26 -6.35 1.38
CA THR A 15 -34.88 -5.91 1.67
C THR A 15 -34.14 -5.78 0.34
N PRO A 16 -33.52 -4.64 0.02
CA PRO A 16 -32.67 -4.56 -1.16
C PRO A 16 -31.51 -5.53 -0.95
N VAL A 17 -31.45 -6.58 -1.77
CA VAL A 17 -30.23 -7.36 -1.94
C VAL A 17 -29.23 -6.40 -2.58
N ALA A 18 -28.26 -5.93 -1.79
CA ALA A 18 -27.11 -5.24 -2.33
C ALA A 18 -26.44 -6.21 -3.30
N ALA A 19 -26.60 -5.97 -4.60
CA ALA A 19 -25.86 -6.70 -5.60
C ALA A 19 -24.37 -6.49 -5.29
N ALA A 20 -23.65 -7.58 -4.98
CA ALA A 20 -22.20 -7.53 -4.85
C ALA A 20 -21.65 -6.97 -6.17
N MET A 21 -21.07 -5.77 -6.12
CA MET A 21 -20.45 -5.21 -7.32
C MET A 21 -19.38 -6.18 -7.80
N PRO A 22 -19.37 -6.54 -9.09
CA PRO A 22 -18.47 -7.56 -9.58
C PRO A 22 -17.02 -7.19 -9.24
N GLY A 23 -16.31 -8.14 -8.62
CA GLY A 23 -14.87 -8.05 -8.44
C GLY A 23 -14.16 -7.98 -9.79
N CYS A 24 -12.87 -7.66 -9.79
CA CYS A 24 -12.09 -7.87 -11.00
C CYS A 24 -11.86 -9.37 -11.22
N ALA A 25 -11.73 -9.79 -12.49
CA ALA A 25 -11.24 -11.12 -12.78
C ALA A 25 -9.72 -11.16 -12.52
N ALA A 26 -9.25 -12.22 -11.86
CA ALA A 26 -7.82 -12.47 -11.73
C ALA A 26 -7.20 -12.80 -13.10
N GLY A 27 -5.94 -12.44 -13.31
CA GLY A 27 -5.21 -12.74 -14.55
C GLY A 27 -5.00 -11.53 -15.46
N GLN A 28 -4.95 -11.75 -16.78
CA GLN A 28 -4.50 -10.72 -17.74
C GLN A 28 -5.37 -9.45 -17.74
N GLU A 29 -6.67 -9.58 -17.46
CA GLU A 29 -7.60 -8.44 -17.44
C GLU A 29 -7.64 -7.69 -16.10
N GLU A 30 -7.00 -8.23 -15.05
CA GLU A 30 -7.05 -7.66 -13.71
C GLU A 30 -6.56 -6.21 -13.70
N LYS A 31 -5.47 -5.92 -14.43
CA LYS A 31 -4.84 -4.59 -14.48
C LYS A 31 -5.81 -3.51 -14.97
N GLY A 32 -6.44 -3.75 -16.12
CA GLY A 32 -7.40 -2.80 -16.71
C GLY A 32 -8.59 -2.58 -15.79
N CYS A 33 -9.16 -3.68 -15.26
CA CYS A 33 -10.29 -3.60 -14.33
C CYS A 33 -9.94 -2.87 -13.02
N MET A 34 -8.76 -3.11 -12.45
CA MET A 34 -8.36 -2.51 -11.19
C MET A 34 -8.07 -1.02 -11.35
N MET A 35 -7.38 -0.63 -12.41
CA MET A 35 -7.13 0.78 -12.71
C MET A 35 -8.44 1.53 -13.00
N GLN A 36 -9.37 0.91 -13.75
CA GLN A 36 -10.73 1.45 -13.91
C GLN A 36 -11.42 1.66 -12.56
N THR A 37 -11.37 0.63 -11.70
CA THR A 37 -12.01 0.65 -10.38
C THR A 37 -11.42 1.74 -9.46
N ILE A 38 -10.09 1.92 -9.48
CA ILE A 38 -9.41 2.97 -8.71
C ILE A 38 -9.80 4.36 -9.23
N TRP A 39 -9.89 4.56 -10.54
CA TRP A 39 -10.30 5.86 -11.09
C TRP A 39 -11.76 6.17 -10.78
N GLU A 40 -12.66 5.19 -10.87
CA GLU A 40 -14.08 5.33 -10.51
C GLU A 40 -14.27 5.77 -9.06
N ALA A 41 -13.42 5.30 -8.14
CA ALA A 41 -13.45 5.73 -6.74
C ALA A 41 -13.18 7.24 -6.56
N THR A 42 -12.66 7.94 -7.59
CA THR A 42 -12.48 9.40 -7.58
C THR A 42 -13.75 10.18 -7.91
N ALA A 43 -14.84 9.53 -8.35
CA ALA A 43 -16.00 10.22 -8.92
C ALA A 43 -16.65 11.24 -7.96
N GLY A 44 -16.58 11.01 -6.66
CA GLY A 44 -17.12 11.91 -5.62
C GLY A 44 -16.22 13.09 -5.24
N PHE A 45 -14.98 13.17 -5.74
CA PHE A 45 -14.06 14.25 -5.38
C PHE A 45 -14.30 15.54 -6.18
N PRO A 46 -14.02 16.72 -5.59
CA PRO A 46 -13.92 17.98 -6.32
C PRO A 46 -13.01 17.90 -7.55
N ALA A 47 -13.34 18.66 -8.61
CA ALA A 47 -12.63 18.60 -9.88
C ALA A 47 -11.12 18.87 -9.74
N ASP A 48 -10.72 19.85 -8.94
CA ASP A 48 -9.32 20.18 -8.68
C ASP A 48 -8.55 19.02 -8.02
N LYS A 49 -9.21 18.25 -7.14
CA LYS A 49 -8.61 17.06 -6.52
C LYS A 49 -8.49 15.92 -7.50
N ARG A 50 -9.52 15.69 -8.33
CA ARG A 50 -9.47 14.68 -9.40
C ARG A 50 -8.37 15.00 -10.41
N ASP A 51 -8.21 16.26 -10.77
CA ASP A 51 -7.17 16.71 -11.70
C ASP A 51 -5.77 16.44 -11.13
N ARG A 52 -5.52 16.72 -9.84
CA ARG A 52 -4.24 16.39 -9.18
C ARG A 52 -3.94 14.88 -9.15
N LEU A 53 -4.97 14.04 -9.17
CA LEU A 53 -4.81 12.58 -9.18
C LEU A 53 -4.50 12.02 -10.58
N LYS A 54 -4.76 12.76 -11.67
CA LYS A 54 -4.51 12.29 -13.05
C LYS A 54 -3.06 11.90 -13.26
N THR A 55 -2.11 12.77 -12.93
CA THR A 55 -0.68 12.49 -13.11
C THR A 55 -0.23 11.31 -12.25
N LEU A 56 -0.70 11.24 -10.99
CA LEU A 56 -0.39 10.10 -10.12
C LEU A 56 -0.92 8.79 -10.72
N PHE A 57 -2.17 8.79 -11.17
CA PHE A 57 -2.81 7.63 -11.80
C PHE A 57 -2.05 7.15 -13.04
N LEU A 58 -1.73 8.07 -13.97
CA LEU A 58 -1.01 7.75 -15.20
C LEU A 58 0.41 7.25 -14.91
N ASN A 59 1.11 7.86 -13.95
CA ASN A 59 2.44 7.40 -13.53
C ASN A 59 2.39 6.02 -12.89
N THR A 60 1.38 5.71 -12.08
CA THR A 60 1.16 4.37 -11.54
C THR A 60 0.89 3.37 -12.66
N LEU A 61 0.04 3.71 -13.64
CA LEU A 61 -0.25 2.84 -14.78
C LEU A 61 0.99 2.56 -15.63
N ALA A 62 1.86 3.56 -15.82
CA ALA A 62 3.10 3.42 -16.58
C ALA A 62 4.04 2.35 -15.99
N LEU A 63 3.96 2.06 -14.68
CA LEU A 63 4.71 0.97 -14.03
C LEU A 63 4.39 -0.41 -14.60
N SER A 64 3.20 -0.58 -15.20
CA SER A 64 2.74 -1.86 -15.74
C SER A 64 3.46 -2.31 -17.02
N GLY A 65 4.12 -1.38 -17.73
CA GLY A 65 4.69 -1.60 -19.06
C GLY A 65 3.66 -1.73 -20.19
N ASP A 66 2.35 -1.67 -19.90
CA ASP A 66 1.28 -1.78 -20.90
C ASP A 66 1.06 -0.44 -21.62
N LYS A 67 1.75 -0.28 -22.75
CA LYS A 67 1.70 0.96 -23.55
C LYS A 67 0.33 1.22 -24.18
N ALA A 68 -0.42 0.17 -24.52
CA ALA A 68 -1.73 0.32 -25.15
C ALA A 68 -2.76 0.82 -24.12
N LEU A 69 -2.78 0.21 -22.95
CA LEU A 69 -3.63 0.65 -21.84
C LEU A 69 -3.24 2.05 -21.36
N LEU A 70 -1.94 2.36 -21.27
CA LEU A 70 -1.50 3.70 -20.91
C LEU A 70 -2.00 4.77 -21.91
N ALA A 71 -1.80 4.55 -23.21
CA ALA A 71 -2.23 5.49 -24.24
C ALA A 71 -3.76 5.71 -24.25
N GLU A 72 -4.54 4.65 -23.99
CA GLU A 72 -5.99 4.78 -23.80
C GLU A 72 -6.34 5.74 -22.66
N TRP A 73 -5.70 5.57 -21.50
CA TRP A 73 -5.95 6.40 -20.33
C TRP A 73 -5.44 7.83 -20.48
N GLU A 74 -4.31 8.03 -21.14
CA GLU A 74 -3.80 9.37 -21.50
C GLU A 74 -4.80 10.13 -22.38
N GLY A 75 -5.34 9.46 -23.41
CA GLY A 75 -6.38 10.02 -24.27
C GLY A 75 -7.69 10.31 -23.52
N ARG A 76 -8.09 9.43 -22.59
CA ARG A 76 -9.31 9.60 -21.79
C ARG A 76 -9.22 10.74 -20.77
N LEU A 77 -8.06 10.92 -20.13
CA LEU A 77 -7.88 11.89 -19.06
C LEU A 77 -7.38 13.25 -19.54
N GLY A 78 -6.88 13.32 -20.79
CA GLY A 78 -6.33 14.53 -21.38
C GLY A 78 -5.01 14.94 -20.72
N GLY A 79 -4.02 14.04 -20.72
CA GLY A 79 -2.69 14.28 -20.17
C GLY A 79 -1.75 13.10 -20.44
N GLU A 80 -0.47 13.25 -20.11
CA GLU A 80 0.56 12.22 -20.31
C GLU A 80 1.12 11.76 -18.97
N ALA A 81 1.56 10.50 -18.90
CA ALA A 81 2.41 10.07 -17.81
C ALA A 81 3.70 10.90 -17.83
N ALA A 82 4.02 11.47 -16.67
CA ALA A 82 5.26 12.18 -16.44
C ALA A 82 5.95 11.49 -15.27
N PRO A 83 6.61 10.32 -15.50
CA PRO A 83 7.35 9.63 -14.46
C PRO A 83 8.27 10.62 -13.77
N GLN A 84 8.32 10.57 -12.43
CA GLN A 84 9.19 11.48 -11.72
C GLN A 84 10.64 11.31 -12.23
N PRO A 85 11.39 12.40 -12.38
CA PRO A 85 12.81 12.32 -12.70
C PRO A 85 13.49 11.36 -11.75
N HIS A 86 14.45 10.57 -12.25
CA HIS A 86 15.24 9.71 -11.38
C HIS A 86 16.11 10.61 -10.48
N TYR A 87 15.66 10.82 -9.25
CA TYR A 87 16.45 11.49 -8.21
C TYR A 87 17.42 10.50 -7.58
N PRO A 88 18.59 10.96 -7.11
CA PRO A 88 19.50 10.15 -6.32
C PRO A 88 18.76 9.52 -5.12
N ASP A 89 18.98 8.22 -4.89
CA ASP A 89 18.47 7.53 -3.71
C ASP A 89 19.37 7.88 -2.52
N TYR A 90 19.19 9.07 -1.98
CA TYR A 90 20.01 9.60 -0.90
C TYR A 90 20.01 8.71 0.35
N VAL A 91 18.92 7.97 0.61
CA VAL A 91 18.86 7.05 1.75
C VAL A 91 19.77 5.86 1.50
N ARG A 92 19.74 5.29 0.30
CA ARG A 92 20.66 4.23 -0.11
C ARG A 92 22.11 4.70 -0.11
N GLU A 93 22.42 5.83 -0.75
CA GLU A 93 23.77 6.39 -0.79
C GLU A 93 24.34 6.60 0.62
N ARG A 94 23.50 7.08 1.54
CA ARG A 94 23.90 7.26 2.94
C ARG A 94 24.12 5.93 3.67
N ALA A 95 23.29 4.92 3.43
CA ALA A 95 23.51 3.59 3.98
C ALA A 95 24.79 2.95 3.44
N GLU A 96 25.07 3.11 2.15
CA GLU A 96 26.31 2.66 1.51
C GLU A 96 27.53 3.35 2.13
N ALA A 97 27.49 4.68 2.32
CA ALA A 97 28.57 5.42 2.96
C ALA A 97 28.83 4.93 4.41
N GLU A 98 27.77 4.75 5.21
CA GLU A 98 27.91 4.22 6.57
C GLU A 98 28.53 2.81 6.59
N LEU A 99 28.15 1.94 5.65
CA LEU A 99 28.67 0.57 5.54
C LEU A 99 30.10 0.51 4.96
N GLN A 100 30.54 1.55 4.25
CA GLN A 100 31.94 1.68 3.80
C GLN A 100 32.85 2.14 4.94
N GLU A 101 32.37 3.06 5.78
CA GLU A 101 33.13 3.58 6.93
C GLU A 101 33.12 2.64 8.15
N ALA A 102 32.13 1.75 8.23
CA ALA A 102 31.88 0.90 9.39
C ALA A 102 31.44 -0.50 8.96
N ASP A 103 31.81 -1.53 9.74
CA ASP A 103 31.25 -2.86 9.54
C ASP A 103 29.77 -2.93 9.97
N TRP A 104 29.11 -4.03 9.62
CA TRP A 104 27.72 -4.27 9.97
C TRP A 104 27.43 -4.22 11.48
N ASN A 105 28.41 -4.49 12.35
CA ASN A 105 28.20 -4.43 13.80
C ASN A 105 28.09 -2.98 14.25
N ARG A 106 28.99 -2.14 13.76
CA ARG A 106 28.99 -0.70 14.07
C ARG A 106 27.81 0.02 13.42
N PHE A 107 27.37 -0.39 12.23
CA PHE A 107 26.12 0.08 11.62
C PHE A 107 24.93 -0.13 12.57
N LEU A 108 24.75 -1.36 13.08
CA LEU A 108 23.66 -1.69 13.99
C LEU A 108 23.79 -1.01 15.36
N GLN A 109 25.02 -0.92 15.89
CA GLN A 109 25.27 -0.23 17.15
C GLN A 109 24.90 1.25 17.07
N ARG A 110 25.28 1.94 15.98
CA ARG A 110 24.93 3.35 15.75
C ARG A 110 23.42 3.52 15.62
N ALA A 111 22.76 2.64 14.87
CA ALA A 111 21.31 2.65 14.71
C ALA A 111 20.59 2.48 16.06
N GLN A 112 21.02 1.51 16.88
CA GLN A 112 20.45 1.27 18.21
C GLN A 112 20.63 2.47 19.14
N ALA A 113 21.82 3.09 19.11
CA ALA A 113 22.12 4.27 19.91
C ALA A 113 21.46 5.56 19.38
N GLY A 114 20.81 5.53 18.20
CA GLY A 114 20.24 6.71 17.57
C GLY A 114 21.28 7.78 17.24
N LEU A 115 22.53 7.37 17.03
CA LEU A 115 23.62 8.29 16.70
C LEU A 115 23.50 8.73 15.24
N PRO A 116 23.98 9.94 14.87
CA PRO A 116 24.09 10.32 13.47
C PRO A 116 24.76 9.22 12.64
N PRO A 117 24.21 8.88 11.47
CA PRO A 117 23.07 9.52 10.79
C PRO A 117 21.66 9.04 11.19
N PHE A 118 21.55 8.05 12.07
CA PHE A 118 20.29 7.43 12.49
C PHE A 118 19.47 8.27 13.48
N ASN A 119 19.82 9.53 13.70
CA ASN A 119 18.99 10.44 14.49
C ASN A 119 17.83 11.03 13.65
N ILE A 120 17.82 10.82 12.33
CA ILE A 120 16.77 11.23 11.40
C ILE A 120 16.56 10.11 10.37
N GLY A 121 15.31 9.67 10.17
CA GLY A 121 14.98 8.65 9.17
C GLY A 121 15.64 7.29 9.45
N ARG A 122 15.76 6.93 10.73
CA ARG A 122 16.36 5.66 11.16
C ARG A 122 15.70 4.44 10.52
N PRO A 123 14.36 4.34 10.47
CA PRO A 123 13.69 3.22 9.82
C PRO A 123 14.10 3.07 8.34
N GLU A 124 14.08 4.16 7.59
CA GLU A 124 14.40 4.17 6.16
C GLU A 124 15.87 3.81 5.92
N LEU A 125 16.78 4.37 6.72
CA LEU A 125 18.21 4.09 6.59
C LEU A 125 18.55 2.64 6.95
N MET A 126 17.92 2.08 8.00
CA MET A 126 18.08 0.66 8.32
C MET A 126 17.47 -0.23 7.24
N ALA A 127 16.34 0.15 6.65
CA ALA A 127 15.74 -0.60 5.55
C ALA A 127 16.62 -0.60 4.29
N ALA A 128 17.25 0.53 3.96
CA ALA A 128 18.27 0.58 2.91
C ALA A 128 19.46 -0.33 3.24
N GLY A 129 19.94 -0.33 4.49
CA GLY A 129 20.96 -1.28 4.96
C GLY A 129 20.53 -2.75 4.78
N ALA A 130 19.27 -3.09 5.07
CA ALA A 130 18.73 -4.43 4.85
C ALA A 130 18.72 -4.83 3.37
N ARG A 131 18.47 -3.89 2.45
CA ARG A 131 18.55 -4.11 0.98
C ARG A 131 19.98 -4.27 0.48
N LEU A 132 20.94 -3.62 1.14
CA LEU A 132 22.38 -3.70 0.82
C LEU A 132 23.10 -4.90 1.44
N ALA A 133 22.42 -5.67 2.30
CA ALA A 133 23.01 -6.81 2.96
C ALA A 133 23.52 -7.84 1.94
N PRO A 134 24.75 -8.35 2.10
CA PRO A 134 25.38 -9.26 1.13
C PRO A 134 24.72 -10.64 1.09
N ASP A 135 24.00 -11.01 2.15
CA ASP A 135 23.37 -12.30 2.31
C ASP A 135 22.11 -12.22 3.19
N ALA A 136 21.34 -13.32 3.19
CA ALA A 136 20.10 -13.42 3.95
C ALA A 136 20.29 -13.37 5.48
N VAL A 137 21.46 -13.78 5.99
CA VAL A 137 21.76 -13.80 7.43
C VAL A 137 21.96 -12.37 7.92
N THR A 138 22.75 -11.58 7.21
CA THR A 138 23.00 -10.17 7.49
C THR A 138 21.72 -9.37 7.35
N ARG A 139 20.93 -9.61 6.30
CA ARG A 139 19.62 -8.98 6.13
C ARG A 139 18.70 -9.26 7.33
N ARG A 140 18.61 -10.54 7.74
CA ARG A 140 17.80 -10.94 8.90
C ARG A 140 18.25 -10.24 10.18
N ARG A 141 19.56 -10.11 10.39
CA ARG A 141 20.12 -9.39 11.54
C ARG A 141 19.70 -7.92 11.57
N VAL A 142 19.67 -7.25 10.42
CA VAL A 142 19.19 -5.87 10.32
C VAL A 142 17.69 -5.79 10.58
N THR A 143 16.88 -6.66 9.96
CA THR A 143 15.42 -6.66 10.16
C THR A 143 15.03 -6.99 11.60
N ASP A 144 15.73 -7.90 12.26
CA ASP A 144 15.51 -8.23 13.66
C ASP A 144 15.82 -7.04 14.57
N ALA A 145 16.89 -6.30 14.29
CA ALA A 145 17.21 -5.07 15.01
C ALA A 145 16.14 -3.98 14.79
N MET A 146 15.60 -3.84 13.58
CA MET A 146 14.49 -2.93 13.29
C MET A 146 13.24 -3.29 14.09
N PHE A 147 12.87 -4.58 14.15
CA PHE A 147 11.75 -5.02 15.00
C PHE A 147 12.01 -4.76 16.49
N ALA A 148 13.24 -4.96 16.96
CA ALA A 148 13.60 -4.69 18.35
C ALA A 148 13.46 -3.19 18.70
N LEU A 149 13.85 -2.30 17.77
CA LEU A 149 13.72 -0.86 17.93
C LEU A 149 12.26 -0.38 17.84
N ALA A 150 11.47 -0.96 16.95
CA ALA A 150 10.04 -0.66 16.84
C ALA A 150 9.26 -1.06 18.11
N GLY A 151 9.73 -2.09 18.81
CA GLY A 151 9.04 -2.67 19.95
C GLY A 151 7.76 -3.42 19.56
N PRO A 152 6.94 -3.84 20.54
CA PRO A 152 5.70 -4.55 20.27
C PRO A 152 4.63 -3.63 19.65
N ALA A 153 3.66 -4.23 18.95
CA ALA A 153 2.46 -3.53 18.51
C ALA A 153 1.69 -2.98 19.73
N GLN A 154 1.15 -1.76 19.61
CA GLN A 154 0.36 -1.13 20.65
C GLN A 154 -0.96 -0.61 20.05
N PRO A 155 -1.99 -1.46 19.95
CA PRO A 155 -3.26 -1.11 19.32
C PRO A 155 -3.99 0.07 19.97
N ALA A 156 -3.69 0.33 21.25
CA ALA A 156 -4.30 1.41 22.03
C ALA A 156 -3.48 2.71 22.06
N ALA A 157 -2.27 2.72 21.50
CA ALA A 157 -1.43 3.92 21.48
C ALA A 157 -2.02 4.96 20.53
N ARG A 158 -2.00 6.23 20.92
CA ARG A 158 -2.40 7.30 20.01
C ARG A 158 -1.40 7.41 18.86
N PRO A 159 -1.82 7.82 17.65
CA PRO A 159 -0.93 7.89 16.48
C PRO A 159 0.36 8.69 16.69
N LEU A 160 0.31 9.73 17.55
CA LEU A 160 1.44 10.61 17.85
C LEU A 160 2.37 10.08 18.94
N GLU A 161 1.96 9.03 19.66
CA GLU A 161 2.72 8.51 20.83
C GLU A 161 3.89 7.61 20.42
N ASN A 162 3.96 7.16 19.15
CA ASN A 162 5.07 6.36 18.65
C ASN A 162 5.18 6.42 17.10
N PHE A 163 5.45 7.61 16.57
CA PHE A 163 5.67 7.83 15.13
C PHE A 163 6.71 6.87 14.54
N GLU A 164 7.86 6.74 15.20
CA GLU A 164 8.96 5.92 14.71
C GLU A 164 8.59 4.43 14.61
N ARG A 165 7.73 3.91 15.49
CA ARG A 165 7.21 2.54 15.35
C ARG A 165 6.38 2.38 14.09
N GLY A 166 5.54 3.37 13.77
CA GLY A 166 4.74 3.38 12.55
C GLY A 166 5.62 3.38 11.31
N ASP A 167 6.68 4.20 11.32
CA ASP A 167 7.67 4.27 10.24
C ASP A 167 8.42 2.94 10.08
N PHE A 168 8.89 2.33 11.19
CA PHE A 168 9.44 0.97 11.18
C PHE A 168 8.45 -0.05 10.61
N GLY A 169 7.18 -0.01 11.04
CA GLY A 169 6.14 -0.88 10.53
C GLY A 169 5.95 -0.74 9.01
N HIS A 170 5.98 0.49 8.51
CA HIS A 170 5.84 0.77 7.09
C HIS A 170 7.02 0.20 6.29
N VAL A 171 8.27 0.55 6.64
CA VAL A 171 9.45 0.10 5.90
C VAL A 171 9.68 -1.42 6.04
N LEU A 172 9.35 -2.02 7.18
CA LEU A 172 9.40 -3.48 7.35
C LEU A 172 8.34 -4.18 6.50
N SER A 173 7.14 -3.62 6.38
CA SER A 173 6.09 -4.16 5.50
C SER A 173 6.48 -4.04 4.03
N GLU A 174 7.14 -2.95 3.65
CA GLU A 174 7.68 -2.78 2.30
C GLU A 174 8.77 -3.81 2.00
N LEU A 175 9.76 -3.97 2.90
CA LEU A 175 10.81 -4.99 2.75
C LEU A 175 10.23 -6.39 2.63
N ALA A 176 9.26 -6.74 3.48
CA ALA A 176 8.60 -8.04 3.45
C ALA A 176 7.82 -8.26 2.15
N MET A 177 7.14 -7.23 1.66
CA MET A 177 6.47 -7.24 0.37
C MET A 177 7.48 -7.45 -0.76
N GLU A 178 8.62 -6.76 -0.76
CA GLU A 178 9.68 -6.90 -1.77
C GLU A 178 10.29 -8.32 -1.80
N THR A 179 10.50 -8.92 -0.63
CA THR A 179 11.12 -10.23 -0.47
C THR A 179 10.13 -11.40 -0.44
N CYS A 180 8.82 -11.11 -0.61
CA CYS A 180 7.77 -12.12 -0.59
C CYS A 180 7.66 -12.91 0.73
N ASP A 181 7.98 -12.27 1.87
CA ASP A 181 7.91 -12.88 3.20
C ASP A 181 6.58 -12.53 3.89
N LEU A 182 5.56 -13.38 3.71
CA LEU A 182 4.24 -13.16 4.29
C LEU A 182 4.25 -13.10 5.83
N ALA A 183 5.07 -13.91 6.48
CA ALA A 183 5.13 -13.96 7.94
C ALA A 183 5.75 -12.67 8.51
N MET A 184 6.81 -12.17 7.87
CA MET A 184 7.38 -10.87 8.20
C MET A 184 6.38 -9.75 7.94
N PHE A 185 5.65 -9.80 6.82
CA PHE A 185 4.64 -8.81 6.46
C PHE A 185 3.54 -8.72 7.51
N ASP A 186 2.92 -9.85 7.85
CA ASP A 186 1.81 -9.91 8.82
C ASP A 186 2.25 -9.43 10.21
N ARG A 187 3.53 -9.60 10.58
CA ARG A 187 4.10 -9.03 11.82
C ARG A 187 4.36 -7.53 11.71
N ALA A 188 4.94 -7.08 10.61
CA ALA A 188 5.34 -5.69 10.39
C ALA A 188 4.15 -4.74 10.28
N VAL A 189 3.09 -5.16 9.57
CA VAL A 189 1.92 -4.32 9.33
C VAL A 189 1.22 -3.93 10.63
N GLN A 190 1.25 -4.79 11.65
CA GLN A 190 0.66 -4.53 12.97
C GLN A 190 1.36 -3.40 13.75
N LEU A 191 2.55 -2.98 13.32
CA LEU A 191 3.27 -1.84 13.92
C LEU A 191 2.81 -0.50 13.34
N THR A 192 2.13 -0.51 12.18
CA THR A 192 1.65 0.69 11.49
C THR A 192 0.42 1.27 12.19
N VAL A 193 0.12 2.54 11.91
CA VAL A 193 -1.06 3.24 12.49
C VAL A 193 -2.37 2.69 11.94
N GLU A 194 -2.40 2.34 10.66
CA GLU A 194 -3.57 1.85 9.94
C GLU A 194 -3.23 0.50 9.30
N PRO A 195 -3.10 -0.60 10.10
CA PRO A 195 -2.67 -1.90 9.61
C PRO A 195 -3.60 -2.48 8.56
N ASP A 196 -4.89 -2.17 8.68
CA ASP A 196 -5.89 -2.59 7.71
C ASP A 196 -5.88 -1.72 6.46
N GLY A 197 -5.09 -0.65 6.35
CA GLY A 197 -5.07 0.31 5.23
C GLY A 197 -4.98 -0.34 3.85
N LEU A 198 -5.51 0.34 2.83
CA LEU A 198 -5.69 -0.27 1.51
C LEU A 198 -4.34 -0.56 0.83
N ARG A 199 -3.33 0.28 1.09
CA ARG A 199 -1.94 0.07 0.63
C ARG A 199 -1.43 -1.31 1.08
N TYR A 200 -1.55 -1.60 2.37
CA TYR A 200 -1.06 -2.85 2.96
C TYR A 200 -1.89 -4.05 2.50
N ALA A 201 -3.19 -3.89 2.27
CA ALA A 201 -4.01 -4.95 1.68
C ALA A 201 -3.50 -5.34 0.28
N PHE A 202 -3.16 -4.36 -0.58
CA PHE A 202 -2.56 -4.64 -1.88
C PHE A 202 -1.16 -5.24 -1.77
N TRP A 203 -0.33 -4.76 -0.85
CA TRP A 203 1.01 -5.35 -0.64
C TRP A 203 0.93 -6.80 -0.18
N ARG A 204 -0.02 -7.13 0.70
CA ARG A 204 -0.32 -8.51 1.07
C ARG A 204 -0.84 -9.32 -0.13
N ALA A 205 -1.71 -8.72 -0.93
CA ALA A 205 -2.22 -9.35 -2.15
C ALA A 205 -1.12 -9.63 -3.17
N ARG A 206 -0.08 -8.78 -3.27
CA ARG A 206 1.11 -9.07 -4.07
C ARG A 206 1.80 -10.37 -3.63
N ILE A 207 1.87 -10.61 -2.33
CA ILE A 207 2.48 -11.83 -1.76
C ILE A 207 1.57 -13.05 -1.97
N THR A 208 0.26 -12.87 -1.88
CA THR A 208 -0.72 -13.97 -1.83
C THR A 208 -1.43 -14.28 -3.16
N GLY A 209 -1.34 -13.40 -4.17
CA GLY A 209 -1.82 -13.65 -5.53
C GLY A 209 -3.26 -13.22 -5.84
N ASP A 210 -3.93 -12.44 -4.99
CA ASP A 210 -5.35 -12.08 -5.17
C ASP A 210 -5.65 -10.60 -4.88
N ALA A 211 -5.19 -9.70 -5.75
CA ALA A 211 -5.57 -8.29 -5.65
C ALA A 211 -6.95 -7.99 -6.23
N ALA A 212 -7.46 -8.88 -7.10
CA ALA A 212 -8.74 -8.73 -7.76
C ALA A 212 -9.92 -8.66 -6.76
N ALA A 213 -9.83 -9.42 -5.65
CA ALA A 213 -10.78 -9.38 -4.55
C ALA A 213 -10.88 -8.00 -3.86
N LEU A 214 -9.87 -7.14 -3.98
CA LEU A 214 -9.86 -5.81 -3.36
C LEU A 214 -10.70 -4.78 -4.12
N ALA A 215 -11.21 -5.09 -5.32
CA ALA A 215 -12.00 -4.17 -6.14
C ALA A 215 -13.20 -3.58 -5.39
N ALA A 216 -13.94 -4.42 -4.67
CA ALA A 216 -15.10 -3.97 -3.89
C ALA A 216 -14.68 -2.98 -2.78
N ARG A 217 -13.55 -3.24 -2.14
CA ARG A 217 -12.98 -2.40 -1.09
C ARG A 217 -12.50 -1.05 -1.64
N VAL A 218 -11.89 -1.04 -2.83
CA VAL A 218 -11.51 0.21 -3.53
C VAL A 218 -12.73 1.09 -3.73
N ARG A 219 -13.84 0.54 -4.25
CA ARG A 219 -15.08 1.31 -4.51
C ARG A 219 -15.73 1.85 -3.23
N ALA A 220 -15.65 1.11 -2.12
CA ALA A 220 -16.30 1.46 -0.87
C ALA A 220 -15.69 2.70 -0.17
N GLY A 221 -14.44 3.09 -0.47
CA GLY A 221 -13.78 4.21 0.20
C GLY A 221 -14.10 5.61 -0.33
N ALA A 222 -15.00 5.73 -1.32
CA ALA A 222 -15.42 7.02 -1.90
C ALA A 222 -16.29 7.89 -0.96
N SER A 223 -16.46 7.50 0.30
CA SER A 223 -17.42 8.05 1.26
C SER A 223 -17.10 9.48 1.74
N GLN A 224 -15.88 9.98 1.52
CA GLN A 224 -15.45 11.30 1.97
C GLN A 224 -14.91 12.14 0.79
N PRO A 225 -15.70 13.10 0.26
CA PRO A 225 -15.36 13.88 -0.94
C PRO A 225 -14.03 14.65 -0.84
N GLN A 226 -13.52 14.89 0.36
CA GLN A 226 -12.32 15.70 0.60
C GLN A 226 -11.07 14.87 0.88
N ASP A 227 -11.20 13.58 1.19
CA ASP A 227 -10.07 12.75 1.58
C ASP A 227 -9.63 11.85 0.41
N THR A 228 -8.49 12.19 -0.21
CA THR A 228 -7.94 11.41 -1.32
C THR A 228 -7.03 10.27 -0.87
N ARG A 229 -6.79 10.10 0.45
CA ARG A 229 -5.87 9.08 0.98
C ARG A 229 -6.21 7.69 0.50
N HIS A 230 -7.49 7.31 0.53
CA HIS A 230 -7.94 5.98 0.09
C HIS A 230 -7.54 5.67 -1.36
N VAL A 231 -7.72 6.61 -2.29
CA VAL A 231 -7.31 6.42 -3.69
C VAL A 231 -5.80 6.41 -3.84
N ARG A 232 -5.08 7.27 -3.10
CA ARG A 232 -3.61 7.30 -3.12
C ARG A 232 -3.02 6.00 -2.60
N GLU A 233 -3.57 5.46 -1.51
CA GLU A 233 -3.19 4.15 -0.98
C GLU A 233 -3.46 3.01 -1.97
N ALA A 234 -4.58 3.07 -2.70
CA ALA A 234 -4.87 2.11 -3.76
C ALA A 234 -3.81 2.18 -4.88
N LEU A 235 -3.45 3.39 -5.32
CA LEU A 235 -2.44 3.61 -6.36
C LEU A 235 -1.04 3.19 -5.91
N GLU A 236 -0.64 3.54 -4.69
CA GLU A 236 0.66 3.13 -4.11
C GLU A 236 0.71 1.62 -3.87
N GLY A 237 -0.38 1.05 -3.36
CA GLY A 237 -0.52 -0.39 -3.11
C GLY A 237 -0.47 -1.22 -4.39
N TYR A 238 -1.37 -0.92 -5.34
CA TYR A 238 -1.45 -1.65 -6.62
C TYR A 238 -0.25 -1.35 -7.53
N GLY A 239 0.34 -0.15 -7.42
CA GLY A 239 1.56 0.21 -8.12
C GLY A 239 2.72 -0.76 -7.86
N ALA A 240 2.84 -1.30 -6.64
CA ALA A 240 3.83 -2.32 -6.32
C ALA A 240 3.61 -3.63 -7.11
N ILE A 241 2.36 -4.02 -7.34
CA ILE A 241 2.00 -5.18 -8.17
C ILE A 241 2.29 -4.89 -9.64
N LEU A 242 1.96 -3.70 -10.13
CA LEU A 242 2.26 -3.30 -11.51
C LEU A 242 3.76 -3.31 -11.80
N GLN A 243 4.56 -2.76 -10.88
CA GLN A 243 6.00 -2.63 -11.03
C GLN A 243 6.74 -3.97 -10.88
N ARG A 244 6.32 -4.81 -9.93
CA ARG A 244 7.11 -5.97 -9.48
C ARG A 244 6.43 -7.32 -9.75
N GLY A 245 5.21 -7.33 -10.25
CA GLY A 245 4.38 -8.53 -10.36
C GLY A 245 4.02 -9.15 -9.02
N TYR A 246 3.31 -10.26 -9.07
CA TYR A 246 3.05 -11.11 -7.91
C TYR A 246 4.31 -11.88 -7.49
N CYS A 247 4.34 -12.32 -6.23
CA CYS A 247 5.37 -13.22 -5.74
C CYS A 247 5.28 -14.61 -6.41
N PRO A 248 6.43 -15.27 -6.67
CA PRO A 248 6.42 -16.67 -7.12
C PRO A 248 5.70 -17.57 -6.12
N ALA A 249 4.92 -18.52 -6.62
CA ALA A 249 4.25 -19.56 -5.83
C ALA A 249 5.23 -20.66 -5.38
#